data_AF-A0A0S2TBC7-F1
#
_entry.id   AF-A0A0S2TBC7-F1
#
_cell.length_a   1.000
_cell.length_b   1.000
_cell.length_c   1.000
_cell.angle_alpha   90.00
_cell.angle_beta   90.00
_cell.angle_gamma   90.00
#
_symmetry.space_group_name_H-M   'P 1'
#
loop_
_entity.id
_entity.type
_entity.pdbx_description
1 polymer ?
#
loop_
_entity_poly.entity_id
_entity_poly.type
_entity_poly.pdbx_seq_one_letter_code
_entity_poly.pdbx_strand_id
1 'polypeptide(L)'
;MMKTTLLILLTALFGVNGIATAVEDEGSIQRGQAKAFYCTGCHGYNGMGVGAAPPLAGQDKADLLAKLKAFKQKKSSLMGLQLARFEENDLKDLAAYFSSLKSTPPGQASYERDIEPIIQWRCITCHSAGGEGARKSGLDLSSYQALMEGTKEDGELIVPGSPETSSFMVMVTRKDHLRMPFGAPPLADDEIRVLRTWIEQGAKNN
;
A
#
# COMPACT_ATOMS: atom_id res chain seq x y z
N MET A 1 -33.86 84.33 4.71
CA MET A 1 -32.92 84.04 5.81
C MET A 1 -33.12 82.59 6.23
N MET A 2 -32.17 81.69 5.91
CA MET A 2 -31.95 80.33 6.45
C MET A 2 -30.78 79.74 5.61
N LYS A 3 -29.51 80.02 5.95
CA LYS A 3 -28.59 79.23 6.79
C LYS A 3 -28.44 77.75 6.39
N THR A 4 -27.31 77.47 5.73
CA THR A 4 -26.35 76.34 5.93
C THR A 4 -26.88 74.91 5.81
N THR A 5 -26.22 73.99 5.10
CA THR A 5 -25.04 73.26 5.62
C THR A 5 -24.33 72.49 4.50
N LEU A 6 -23.00 72.63 4.43
CA LEU A 6 -22.08 71.94 3.52
C LEU A 6 -21.74 70.56 4.10
N LEU A 7 -21.99 69.48 3.35
CA LEU A 7 -21.63 68.11 3.72
C LEU A 7 -20.25 67.77 3.12
N ILE A 8 -19.21 67.65 3.96
CA ILE A 8 -17.89 67.16 3.56
C ILE A 8 -17.87 65.64 3.80
N LEU A 9 -17.86 64.87 2.72
CA LEU A 9 -17.68 63.42 2.73
C LEU A 9 -16.19 63.10 2.91
N LEU A 10 -15.79 62.74 4.14
CA LEU A 10 -14.50 62.10 4.42
C LEU A 10 -14.64 60.59 4.17
N THR A 11 -14.20 60.11 3.00
CA THR A 11 -14.04 58.67 2.76
C THR A 11 -12.76 58.18 3.43
N ALA A 12 -12.91 57.50 4.57
CA ALA A 12 -11.80 56.80 5.22
C ALA A 12 -11.46 55.53 4.43
N LEU A 13 -10.30 55.53 3.76
CA LEU A 13 -9.68 54.34 3.19
C LEU A 13 -9.15 53.46 4.32
N PHE A 14 -9.94 52.48 4.76
CA PHE A 14 -9.44 51.37 5.59
C PHE A 14 -8.71 50.38 4.69
N GLY A 15 -7.37 50.52 4.62
CA GLY A 15 -6.50 49.51 4.02
C GLY A 15 -6.45 48.28 4.92
N VAL A 16 -7.10 47.20 4.51
CA VAL A 16 -6.90 45.86 5.09
C VAL A 16 -5.58 45.29 4.58
N ASN A 17 -4.53 45.42 5.40
CA ASN A 17 -3.30 44.64 5.24
C ASN A 17 -3.57 43.20 5.68
N GLY A 18 -4.02 42.35 4.76
CA GLY A 18 -4.06 40.91 4.95
C GLY A 18 -2.65 40.34 4.94
N ILE A 19 -2.12 40.00 6.11
CA ILE A 19 -0.93 39.16 6.23
C ILE A 19 -1.35 37.77 5.78
N ALA A 20 -1.02 37.40 4.54
CA ALA A 20 -1.17 36.04 4.06
C ALA A 20 -0.17 35.16 4.82
N THR A 21 -0.64 34.47 5.86
CA THR A 21 0.10 33.35 6.43
C THR A 21 0.14 32.26 5.38
N ALA A 22 1.31 31.98 4.83
CA ALA A 22 1.52 30.80 3.99
C ALA A 22 1.09 29.59 4.82
N VAL A 23 0.00 28.94 4.40
CA VAL A 23 -0.47 27.70 5.04
C VAL A 23 0.65 26.68 4.80
N GLU A 24 1.27 26.19 5.88
CA GLU A 24 2.32 25.18 5.74
C GLU A 24 1.70 23.92 5.11
N ASP A 25 2.24 23.52 3.96
CA ASP A 25 1.80 22.31 3.27
C ASP A 25 2.29 21.09 4.04
N GLU A 26 1.37 20.45 4.74
CA GLU A 26 1.55 19.23 5.50
C GLU A 26 1.63 17.97 4.62
N GLY A 27 1.43 18.09 3.31
CA GLY A 27 1.41 16.99 2.35
C GLY A 27 0.00 16.48 2.04
N SER A 28 -0.22 16.08 0.79
CA SER A 28 -1.49 15.57 0.25
C SER A 28 -1.43 14.07 -0.02
N ILE A 29 -2.41 13.33 0.49
CA ILE A 29 -2.59 11.89 0.23
C ILE A 29 -2.71 11.63 -1.28
N GLN A 30 -3.49 12.44 -2.00
CA GLN A 30 -3.73 12.24 -3.43
C GLN A 30 -2.45 12.45 -4.26
N ARG A 31 -1.68 13.50 -3.95
CA ARG A 31 -0.40 13.74 -4.63
C ARG A 31 0.65 12.67 -4.28
N GLY A 32 0.61 12.16 -3.06
CA GLY A 32 1.47 11.07 -2.61
C GLY A 32 1.15 9.76 -3.32
N GLN A 33 -0.13 9.42 -3.44
CA GLN A 33 -0.61 8.24 -4.16
C GLN A 33 -0.11 8.22 -5.61
N ALA A 34 -0.17 9.36 -6.30
CA ALA A 34 0.30 9.48 -7.68
C ALA A 34 1.80 9.18 -7.84
N LYS A 35 2.60 9.32 -6.78
CA LYS A 35 4.05 9.08 -6.77
C LYS A 35 4.43 7.73 -6.14
N ALA A 36 3.51 7.08 -5.42
CA ALA A 36 3.77 5.89 -4.64
C ALA A 36 4.23 4.68 -5.47
N PHE A 37 3.88 4.62 -6.76
CA PHE A 37 4.32 3.57 -7.69
C PHE A 37 5.85 3.40 -7.71
N TYR A 38 6.62 4.48 -7.58
CA TYR A 38 8.08 4.43 -7.54
C TYR A 38 8.64 3.77 -6.27
N CYS A 39 7.82 3.66 -5.22
CA CYS A 39 8.18 3.05 -3.96
C CYS A 39 7.72 1.59 -3.93
N THR A 40 6.48 1.32 -4.34
CA THR A 40 5.86 -0.02 -4.25
C THR A 40 6.54 -1.07 -5.14
N GLY A 41 7.25 -0.65 -6.19
CA GLY A 41 8.09 -1.55 -6.98
C GLY A 41 9.18 -2.27 -6.17
N CYS A 42 9.71 -1.61 -5.14
CA CYS A 42 10.72 -2.19 -4.24
C CYS A 42 10.19 -2.47 -2.84
N HIS A 43 9.22 -1.70 -2.35
CA HIS A 43 8.66 -1.82 -1.00
C HIS A 43 7.38 -2.67 -0.95
N GLY A 44 7.13 -3.48 -1.98
CA GLY A 44 6.00 -4.39 -2.01
C GLY A 44 4.66 -3.70 -2.31
N TYR A 45 3.64 -4.54 -2.51
CA TYR A 45 2.29 -4.08 -2.79
C TYR A 45 1.81 -3.12 -1.68
N ASN A 46 1.25 -1.98 -2.07
CA ASN A 46 0.86 -0.88 -1.17
C ASN A 46 1.92 -0.44 -0.14
N GLY A 47 3.20 -0.76 -0.34
CA GLY A 47 4.24 -0.46 0.64
C GLY A 47 4.18 -1.35 1.87
N MET A 48 3.67 -2.59 1.79
CA MET A 48 3.67 -3.54 2.91
C MET A 48 5.06 -4.12 3.24
N GLY A 49 6.09 -3.76 2.47
CA GLY A 49 7.44 -4.32 2.59
C GLY A 49 7.59 -5.59 1.77
N VAL A 50 8.83 -5.88 1.34
CA VAL A 50 9.20 -7.13 0.67
C VAL A 50 10.69 -7.41 0.84
N GLY A 51 11.04 -8.57 1.40
CA GLY A 51 12.42 -8.95 1.69
C GLY A 51 13.13 -7.89 2.54
N ALA A 52 14.23 -7.33 2.04
CA ALA A 52 15.01 -6.29 2.73
C ALA A 52 14.35 -4.89 2.69
N ALA A 53 13.32 -4.69 1.87
CA ALA A 53 12.61 -3.42 1.82
C ALA A 53 11.54 -3.38 2.92
N PRO A 54 11.68 -2.50 3.93
CA PRO A 54 10.75 -2.46 5.05
C PRO A 54 9.37 -1.92 4.63
N PRO A 55 8.31 -2.23 5.41
CA PRO A 55 6.99 -1.66 5.20
C PRO A 55 7.05 -0.13 5.29
N LEU A 56 6.27 0.54 4.45
CA LEU A 56 5.97 1.97 4.46
C LEU A 56 4.53 2.21 4.94
N ALA A 57 3.60 1.32 4.60
CA ALA A 57 2.19 1.43 4.91
C ALA A 57 1.92 1.48 6.42
N GLY A 58 1.05 2.40 6.84
CA GLY A 58 0.58 2.52 8.21
C GLY A 58 1.62 2.98 9.24
N GLN A 59 2.83 3.37 8.81
CA GLN A 59 3.77 4.03 9.71
C GLN A 59 3.26 5.41 10.12
N ASP A 60 3.67 5.88 11.31
CA ASP A 60 3.43 7.27 11.70
C ASP A 60 3.98 8.24 10.65
N LYS A 61 3.18 9.26 10.31
CA LYS A 61 3.48 10.21 9.24
C LYS A 61 4.76 10.99 9.51
N ALA A 62 4.95 11.48 10.74
CA ALA A 62 6.09 12.31 11.10
C ALA A 62 7.38 11.48 11.12
N ASP A 63 7.31 10.27 11.68
CA ASP A 63 8.43 9.33 11.69
C ASP A 63 8.82 8.89 10.28
N LEU A 64 7.85 8.58 9.43
CA LEU A 64 8.09 8.19 8.04
C LEU A 64 8.73 9.34 7.26
N LEU A 65 8.23 10.57 7.41
CA LEU A 65 8.82 11.76 6.79
C LEU A 65 10.27 11.98 7.26
N ALA A 66 10.54 11.86 8.56
CA ALA A 66 11.88 11.98 9.11
C ALA A 66 12.84 10.93 8.52
N LYS A 67 12.40 9.67 8.41
CA LYS A 67 13.15 8.58 7.77
C LYS A 67 13.44 8.87 6.30
N LEU A 68 12.44 9.31 5.53
CA LEU A 68 12.59 9.65 4.11
C LEU A 68 13.62 10.78 3.92
N LYS A 69 13.53 11.84 4.74
CA LYS A 69 14.50 12.94 4.73
C LYS A 69 15.91 12.44 5.06
N ALA A 70 16.07 11.60 6.08
CA ALA A 70 17.36 11.03 6.46
C ALA A 70 17.96 10.14 5.36
N PHE A 71 17.15 9.30 4.70
CA PHE A 71 17.61 8.50 3.57
C PHE A 71 18.02 9.35 2.37
N LYS A 72 17.29 10.42 2.07
CA LYS A 72 17.64 11.34 0.96
C LYS A 72 19.04 11.94 1.13
N GLN A 73 19.49 12.19 2.36
CA GLN A 73 20.84 12.70 2.62
C GLN A 73 21.93 11.64 2.40
N LYS A 74 21.61 10.36 2.53
CA LYS A 74 22.54 9.24 2.31
C LYS A 74 22.63 8.88 0.83
N LYS A 75 23.16 9.80 0.01
CA LYS A 75 23.22 9.71 -1.46
C LYS A 75 23.90 8.45 -2.03
N SER A 76 24.72 7.76 -1.25
CA SER A 76 25.37 6.49 -1.63
C SER A 76 24.49 5.26 -1.43
N SER A 77 23.37 5.37 -0.71
CA SER A 77 22.45 4.26 -0.48
C SER A 77 21.45 4.12 -1.63
N LEU A 78 20.95 2.89 -1.86
CA LEU A 78 19.89 2.64 -2.84
C LEU A 78 18.70 3.59 -2.64
N MET A 79 18.28 3.79 -1.38
CA MET A 79 17.18 4.70 -1.09
C MET A 79 17.55 6.18 -1.23
N GLY A 80 18.77 6.59 -0.93
CA GLY A 80 19.22 7.96 -1.22
C GLY A 80 19.19 8.27 -2.71
N LEU A 81 19.62 7.32 -3.55
CA LEU A 81 19.54 7.45 -5.02
C LEU A 81 18.08 7.51 -5.50
N GLN A 82 17.20 6.64 -4.98
CA GLN A 82 15.79 6.66 -5.35
C GLN A 82 15.10 7.95 -4.90
N LEU A 83 15.41 8.45 -3.70
CA LEU A 83 14.84 9.67 -3.14
C LEU A 83 15.43 10.96 -3.72
N ALA A 84 16.53 10.88 -4.47
CA ALA A 84 17.15 12.05 -5.11
C ALA A 84 16.20 12.78 -6.06
N ARG A 85 15.27 12.05 -6.70
CA ARG A 85 14.30 12.59 -7.68
C ARG A 85 13.10 13.36 -7.08
N PHE A 86 12.91 13.29 -5.77
CA PHE A 86 11.73 13.83 -5.09
C PHE A 86 12.07 15.10 -4.31
N GLU A 87 11.26 16.13 -4.42
CA GLU A 87 11.40 17.35 -3.64
C GLU A 87 10.87 17.16 -2.21
N GLU A 88 11.14 18.10 -1.31
CA GLU A 88 10.69 17.97 0.09
C GLU A 88 9.16 17.86 0.21
N ASN A 89 8.41 18.62 -0.59
CA ASN A 89 6.94 18.52 -0.63
C ASN A 89 6.47 17.15 -1.14
N ASP A 90 7.23 16.51 -2.05
CA ASP A 90 6.94 15.15 -2.48
C ASP A 90 7.14 14.14 -1.34
N LEU A 91 8.16 14.34 -0.50
CA LEU A 91 8.38 13.48 0.66
C LEU A 91 7.24 13.61 1.69
N LYS A 92 6.71 14.83 1.89
CA LYS A 92 5.54 15.06 2.73
C LYS A 92 4.30 14.38 2.17
N ASP A 93 4.06 14.51 0.86
CA ASP A 93 2.98 13.85 0.15
C ASP A 93 3.07 12.32 0.29
N LEU A 94 4.25 11.73 0.04
CA LEU A 94 4.51 10.30 0.18
C LEU A 94 4.29 9.82 1.61
N ALA A 95 4.79 10.56 2.60
CA ALA A 95 4.59 10.23 4.01
C ALA A 95 3.10 10.30 4.39
N ALA A 96 2.37 11.32 3.95
CA ALA A 96 0.92 11.44 4.16
C ALA A 96 0.16 10.27 3.51
N TYR A 97 0.52 9.88 2.29
CA TYR A 97 -0.09 8.74 1.61
C TYR A 97 0.17 7.42 2.34
N PHE A 98 1.43 7.04 2.56
CA PHE A 98 1.76 5.74 3.13
C PHE A 98 1.29 5.60 4.59
N SER A 99 1.31 6.67 5.38
CA SER A 99 0.72 6.67 6.73
C SER A 99 -0.79 6.52 6.74
N SER A 100 -1.49 6.97 5.68
CA SER A 100 -2.94 6.80 5.55
C SER A 100 -3.35 5.38 5.16
N LEU A 101 -2.42 4.56 4.66
CA LEU A 101 -2.70 3.18 4.32
C LEU A 101 -2.92 2.37 5.59
N LYS A 102 -3.93 1.50 5.57
CA LYS A 102 -4.16 0.55 6.66
C LYS A 102 -3.02 -0.47 6.66
N SER A 103 -2.19 -0.46 7.70
CA SER A 103 -1.39 -1.63 8.06
C SER A 103 -2.33 -2.71 8.60
N THR A 104 -2.24 -3.94 8.10
CA THR A 104 -2.99 -5.07 8.69
C THR A 104 -2.56 -5.24 10.14
N PRO A 105 -3.46 -5.04 11.13
CA PRO A 105 -3.10 -5.25 12.53
C PRO A 105 -2.67 -6.71 12.73
N PRO A 106 -1.67 -6.98 13.60
CA PRO A 106 -1.34 -8.34 13.96
C PRO A 106 -2.59 -9.10 14.42
N GLY A 107 -2.88 -10.23 13.79
CA GLY A 107 -4.05 -11.03 14.15
C GLY A 107 -5.40 -10.44 13.72
N GLN A 108 -5.48 -9.60 12.68
CA GLN A 108 -6.78 -9.19 12.11
C GLN A 108 -6.74 -9.06 10.59
N ALA A 109 -6.70 -10.19 9.87
CA ALA A 109 -6.71 -10.20 8.42
C ALA A 109 -8.14 -10.16 7.85
N SER A 110 -8.33 -9.42 6.75
CA SER A 110 -9.57 -9.35 6.00
C SER A 110 -9.32 -9.76 4.55
N TYR A 111 -10.25 -10.52 3.98
CA TYR A 111 -10.14 -10.94 2.59
C TYR A 111 -10.12 -9.73 1.65
N GLU A 112 -11.13 -8.87 1.70
CA GLU A 112 -11.28 -7.74 0.76
C GLU A 112 -10.12 -6.74 0.90
N ARG A 113 -9.73 -6.45 2.15
CA ARG A 113 -8.70 -5.44 2.41
C ARG A 113 -7.29 -5.94 2.15
N ASP A 114 -6.98 -7.17 2.59
CA ASP A 114 -5.59 -7.61 2.67
C ASP A 114 -5.26 -8.78 1.74
N ILE A 115 -6.20 -9.70 1.48
CA ILE A 115 -5.91 -10.95 0.75
C ILE A 115 -6.18 -10.81 -0.73
N GLU A 116 -7.37 -10.34 -1.10
CA GLU A 116 -7.78 -10.14 -2.48
C GLU A 116 -6.74 -9.33 -3.26
N PRO A 117 -6.21 -8.21 -2.74
CA PRO A 117 -5.22 -7.44 -3.49
C PRO A 117 -3.88 -8.19 -3.69
N ILE A 118 -3.47 -9.03 -2.73
CA ILE A 118 -2.30 -9.90 -2.89
C ILE A 118 -2.58 -10.92 -3.99
N ILE A 119 -3.75 -11.57 -3.99
CA ILE A 119 -4.13 -12.55 -5.02
C ILE A 119 -4.17 -11.89 -6.41
N GLN A 120 -4.79 -10.72 -6.53
CA GLN A 120 -4.85 -9.95 -7.77
C GLN A 120 -3.45 -9.60 -8.30
N TRP A 121 -2.57 -9.14 -7.43
CA TRP A 121 -1.24 -8.69 -7.83
C TRP A 121 -0.26 -9.85 -8.11
N ARG A 122 -0.32 -10.92 -7.32
CA ARG A 122 0.70 -11.98 -7.31
C ARG A 122 0.28 -13.24 -8.07
N CYS A 123 -1.02 -13.54 -8.12
CA CYS A 123 -1.50 -14.87 -8.51
C CYS A 123 -2.25 -14.83 -9.85
N ILE A 124 -3.18 -13.88 -10.01
CA ILE A 124 -4.12 -13.85 -11.16
C ILE A 124 -3.40 -13.71 -12.51
N THR A 125 -2.23 -13.06 -12.56
CA THR A 125 -1.41 -12.96 -13.78
C THR A 125 -1.13 -14.31 -14.44
N CYS A 126 -1.05 -15.40 -13.66
CA CYS A 126 -0.87 -16.76 -14.18
C CYS A 126 -2.06 -17.69 -13.90
N HIS A 127 -2.80 -17.47 -12.81
CA HIS A 127 -3.92 -18.30 -12.35
C HIS A 127 -5.30 -17.69 -12.65
N SER A 128 -5.40 -16.90 -13.71
CA SER A 128 -6.69 -16.53 -14.32
C SER A 128 -7.11 -17.55 -15.36
N ALA A 129 -8.39 -17.56 -15.73
CA ALA A 129 -8.92 -18.40 -16.80
C ALA A 129 -8.05 -18.32 -18.08
N GLY A 130 -7.52 -19.47 -18.52
CA GLY A 130 -6.65 -19.58 -19.70
C GLY A 130 -5.17 -19.23 -19.48
N GLY A 131 -4.81 -18.68 -18.32
CA GLY A 131 -3.43 -18.39 -17.92
C GLY A 131 -2.57 -19.67 -17.83
N GLU A 132 -1.25 -19.54 -18.02
CA GLU A 132 -0.33 -20.69 -18.02
C GLU A 132 -0.37 -21.46 -16.69
N GLY A 133 -0.45 -20.75 -15.55
CA GLY A 133 -0.57 -21.36 -14.23
C GLY A 133 -1.88 -22.13 -14.08
N ALA A 134 -3.00 -21.53 -14.48
CA ALA A 134 -4.31 -22.17 -14.49
C ALA A 134 -4.35 -23.39 -15.43
N ARG A 135 -3.74 -23.33 -16.61
CA ARG A 135 -3.69 -24.49 -17.54
C ARG A 135 -2.85 -25.65 -17.01
N LYS A 136 -1.80 -25.39 -16.24
CA LYS A 136 -0.95 -26.44 -15.66
C LYS A 136 -1.51 -27.06 -14.39
N SER A 137 -2.17 -26.26 -13.57
CA SER A 137 -2.64 -26.69 -12.25
C SER A 137 -4.15 -26.91 -12.18
N GLY A 138 -4.92 -26.41 -13.15
CA GLY A 138 -6.38 -26.32 -13.05
C GLY A 138 -6.88 -25.24 -12.07
N LEU A 139 -5.99 -24.52 -11.38
CA LEU A 139 -6.36 -23.52 -10.37
C LEU A 139 -6.76 -22.18 -11.00
N ASP A 140 -8.01 -21.80 -10.78
CA ASP A 140 -8.50 -20.44 -10.96
C ASP A 140 -8.52 -19.70 -9.61
N LEU A 141 -7.82 -18.57 -9.54
CA LEU A 141 -7.72 -17.74 -8.33
C LEU A 141 -8.39 -16.37 -8.52
N SER A 142 -9.28 -16.24 -9.53
CA SER A 142 -9.92 -14.98 -9.90
C SER A 142 -11.07 -14.54 -8.98
N SER A 143 -11.50 -15.41 -8.05
CA SER A 143 -12.56 -15.09 -7.10
C SER A 143 -12.32 -15.78 -5.76
N TYR A 144 -12.95 -15.26 -4.70
CA TYR A 144 -12.96 -15.91 -3.39
C TYR A 144 -13.47 -17.35 -3.48
N GLN A 145 -14.56 -17.56 -4.22
CA GLN A 145 -15.16 -18.90 -4.37
C GLN A 145 -14.19 -19.87 -5.04
N ALA A 146 -13.55 -19.48 -6.14
CA ALA A 146 -12.59 -20.33 -6.84
C ALA A 146 -11.33 -20.60 -5.99
N LEU A 147 -10.84 -19.58 -5.26
CA LEU A 147 -9.74 -19.70 -4.31
C LEU A 147 -10.04 -20.73 -3.19
N MET A 148 -11.26 -20.74 -2.67
CA MET A 148 -11.68 -21.67 -1.62
C MET A 148 -12.04 -23.06 -2.16
N GLU A 149 -12.54 -23.16 -3.39
CA GLU A 149 -12.83 -24.44 -4.05
C GLU A 149 -11.56 -25.18 -4.46
N GLY A 150 -10.51 -24.46 -4.88
CA GLY A 150 -9.24 -25.06 -5.33
C GLY A 150 -9.42 -25.96 -6.56
N THR A 151 -8.63 -27.03 -6.65
CA THR A 151 -8.81 -28.11 -7.63
C THR A 151 -9.37 -29.36 -6.96
N LYS A 152 -10.18 -30.12 -7.69
CA LYS A 152 -10.72 -31.40 -7.20
C LYS A 152 -9.64 -32.50 -7.08
N GLU A 153 -8.49 -32.32 -7.74
CA GLU A 153 -7.45 -33.34 -7.88
C GLU A 153 -6.37 -33.25 -6.80
N ASP A 154 -6.11 -32.05 -6.23
CA ASP A 154 -5.00 -31.82 -5.29
C ASP A 154 -5.44 -31.70 -3.82
N GLY A 155 -6.72 -31.99 -3.52
CA GLY A 155 -7.31 -31.79 -2.20
C GLY A 155 -7.65 -30.32 -1.90
N GLU A 156 -8.01 -30.01 -0.66
CA GLU A 156 -8.36 -28.65 -0.26
C GLU A 156 -7.15 -27.71 -0.39
N LEU A 157 -7.24 -26.73 -1.29
CA LEU A 157 -6.19 -25.72 -1.49
C LEU A 157 -5.98 -24.90 -0.21
N ILE A 158 -7.09 -24.48 0.41
CA ILE A 158 -7.13 -23.76 1.68
C ILE A 158 -7.94 -24.59 2.65
N VAL A 159 -7.34 -24.89 3.80
CA VAL A 159 -8.01 -25.51 4.94
C VAL A 159 -8.21 -24.43 6.01
N PRO A 160 -9.45 -23.90 6.16
CA PRO A 160 -9.74 -22.89 7.18
C PRO A 160 -9.26 -23.31 8.57
N GLY A 161 -8.55 -22.41 9.26
CA GLY A 161 -7.95 -22.64 10.58
C GLY A 161 -6.61 -23.37 10.56
N SER A 162 -6.17 -23.91 9.42
CA SER A 162 -4.98 -24.77 9.33
C SER A 162 -4.04 -24.32 8.21
N PRO A 163 -3.27 -23.23 8.40
CA PRO A 163 -2.34 -22.75 7.38
C PRO A 163 -1.26 -23.79 7.04
N GLU A 164 -0.80 -24.59 8.01
CA GLU A 164 0.29 -25.56 7.78
C GLU A 164 -0.12 -26.75 6.92
N THR A 165 -1.42 -27.07 6.88
CA THR A 165 -1.96 -28.15 6.04
C THR A 165 -2.57 -27.62 4.74
N SER A 166 -2.67 -26.30 4.58
CA SER A 166 -3.19 -25.68 3.37
C SER A 166 -2.13 -25.74 2.27
N SER A 167 -2.41 -26.48 1.19
CA SER A 167 -1.53 -26.55 0.01
C SER A 167 -1.17 -25.17 -0.52
N PHE A 168 -2.07 -24.19 -0.42
CA PHE A 168 -1.81 -22.78 -0.74
C PHE A 168 -0.55 -22.25 -0.04
N MET A 169 -0.47 -22.40 1.29
CA MET A 169 0.67 -21.92 2.08
C MET A 169 1.94 -22.69 1.77
N VAL A 170 1.83 -24.01 1.56
CA VAL A 170 2.96 -24.83 1.15
C VAL A 170 3.55 -24.29 -0.15
N MET A 171 2.73 -24.06 -1.17
CA MET A 171 3.18 -23.64 -2.50
C MET A 171 3.83 -22.25 -2.51
N VAL A 172 3.31 -21.29 -1.75
CA VAL A 172 3.87 -19.93 -1.70
C VAL A 172 5.12 -19.81 -0.81
N THR A 173 5.37 -20.80 0.07
CA THR A 173 6.51 -20.78 1.00
C THR A 173 7.62 -21.79 0.69
N ARG A 174 7.47 -22.63 -0.35
CA ARG A 174 8.49 -23.60 -0.80
C ARG A 174 9.87 -22.95 -0.93
N LYS A 175 10.91 -23.72 -0.62
CA LYS A 175 12.31 -23.28 -0.71
C LYS A 175 12.99 -23.66 -2.03
N ASP A 176 12.32 -24.41 -2.89
CA ASP A 176 12.85 -24.84 -4.18
C ASP A 176 12.28 -24.00 -5.34
N HIS A 177 12.69 -24.35 -6.57
CA HIS A 177 12.31 -23.64 -7.79
C HIS A 177 10.84 -23.85 -8.20
N LEU A 178 10.11 -24.74 -7.52
CA LEU A 178 8.69 -24.99 -7.77
C LEU A 178 7.77 -24.09 -6.91
N ARG A 179 8.34 -23.16 -6.13
CA ARG A 179 7.60 -22.16 -5.36
C ARG A 179 6.73 -21.26 -6.25
N MET A 180 5.54 -20.95 -5.77
CA MET A 180 4.67 -19.93 -6.37
C MET A 180 4.90 -18.53 -5.77
N PRO A 181 4.88 -17.45 -6.58
CA PRO A 181 4.73 -17.47 -8.03
C PRO A 181 5.98 -18.03 -8.73
N PHE A 182 5.76 -18.90 -9.73
CA PHE A 182 6.82 -19.63 -10.44
C PHE A 182 7.73 -18.69 -11.23
N GLY A 183 9.04 -18.80 -11.04
CA GLY A 183 10.03 -17.98 -11.76
C GLY A 183 10.02 -16.48 -11.41
N ALA A 184 9.15 -16.03 -10.51
CA ALA A 184 9.12 -14.66 -10.01
C ALA A 184 9.81 -14.58 -8.62
N PRO A 185 10.09 -13.38 -8.09
CA PRO A 185 10.52 -13.22 -6.69
C PRO A 185 9.53 -13.84 -5.69
N PRO A 186 9.98 -14.26 -4.50
CA PRO A 186 9.10 -14.73 -3.44
C PRO A 186 8.15 -13.64 -2.96
N LEU A 187 7.02 -14.06 -2.36
CA LEU A 187 6.18 -13.14 -1.61
C LEU A 187 6.96 -12.53 -0.45
N ALA A 188 6.56 -11.32 -0.06
CA ALA A 188 7.07 -10.68 1.13
C ALA A 188 6.70 -11.47 2.39
N ASP A 189 7.54 -11.39 3.42
CA ASP A 189 7.23 -12.00 4.73
C ASP A 189 5.92 -11.44 5.31
N ASP A 190 5.62 -10.16 5.06
CA ASP A 190 4.37 -9.52 5.47
C ASP A 190 3.15 -10.05 4.68
N GLU A 191 3.28 -10.24 3.36
CA GLU A 191 2.24 -10.88 2.53
C GLU A 191 1.98 -12.31 3.03
N ILE A 192 3.03 -13.10 3.27
CA ILE A 192 2.94 -14.47 3.80
C ILE A 192 2.29 -14.47 5.18
N ARG A 193 2.68 -13.56 6.08
CA ARG A 193 2.11 -13.44 7.42
C ARG A 193 0.61 -13.17 7.35
N VAL A 194 0.18 -12.25 6.50
CA VAL A 194 -1.23 -11.87 6.39
C VAL A 194 -2.06 -12.99 5.77
N LEU A 195 -1.56 -13.66 4.72
CA LEU A 195 -2.18 -14.87 4.15
C LEU A 195 -2.35 -15.96 5.21
N ARG A 196 -1.29 -16.24 5.98
CA ARG A 196 -1.31 -17.19 7.09
C ARG A 196 -2.34 -16.82 8.14
N THR A 197 -2.33 -15.57 8.60
CA THR A 197 -3.26 -15.05 9.63
C THR A 197 -4.71 -15.19 9.17
N TRP A 198 -5.00 -14.89 7.91
CA TRP A 198 -6.34 -15.03 7.35
C TRP A 198 -6.81 -16.49 7.34
N ILE A 199 -5.95 -17.41 6.92
CA ILE A 199 -6.27 -18.84 6.96
C ILE A 199 -6.49 -19.31 8.40
N GLU A 200 -5.62 -18.94 9.34
CA GLU A 200 -5.77 -19.23 10.78
C GLU A 200 -7.11 -18.71 11.33
N GLN A 201 -7.62 -17.60 10.80
CA GLN A 201 -8.88 -16.98 11.21
C GLN A 201 -10.12 -17.57 10.53
N GLY A 202 -9.94 -18.69 9.82
CA GLY A 202 -11.01 -19.41 9.14
C GLY A 202 -11.24 -18.96 7.70
N ALA A 203 -10.27 -18.28 7.08
CA ALA A 203 -10.30 -17.89 5.67
C ALA A 203 -11.60 -17.19 5.23
N LYS A 204 -12.13 -16.29 6.08
CA LYS A 204 -13.44 -15.66 5.87
C LYS A 204 -13.43 -14.68 4.70
N ASN A 205 -14.55 -14.55 4.01
CA ASN A 205 -14.78 -13.46 3.06
C ASN A 205 -15.28 -12.21 3.80
N ASN A 206 -14.35 -11.32 4.21
CA ASN A 206 -14.62 -10.21 5.12
C ASN A 206 -13.75 -8.97 4.85
#